data_AF-A0A933AUX6-F1
#
_entry.id   AF-A0A933AUX6-F1
#
_cell.length_a   1.000
_cell.length_b   1.000
_cell.length_c   1.000
_cell.angle_alpha   90.00
_cell.angle_beta   90.00
_cell.angle_gamma   90.00
#
_symmetry.space_group_name_H-M   'P 1'
#
loop_
_entity.id
_entity.type
_entity.pdbx_description
1 polymer ?
#
loop_
_entity_poly.entity_id
_entity_poly.type
_entity_poly.pdbx_seq_one_letter_code
_entity_poly.pdbx_strand_id
1 'polypeptide(L)'
;MPCLLVSFCNVFPRALALGIYDFDSCAFKWVELAGVGEPVGGATGLSRYHGGYACLVQLPTFCGASALVLLDQDLHLREVHRLVETGDAHSLAALEDGFLANDSLRNRLIRIDLSPDGKSVREVEFWRGSDEPRDVLHVNSVALLNGEPYVSLFGPGPGGDWEYARSGRILNTSADHVACNNLFHPHSLKNVDGTLCWLESRRGLVHRYSAELGHEVVAKLEGYVRGLAHDAQHLYVGASAIRRRPKGGGTPNVVGTLTPENSNSWLYRIDRQTLAVERRRLTAFSSEIYDVLVLEGFENTISFLDQEPDPVVRRMWSFEDEYLQAVGGLERSLSAASEQLVAAVSHRDDLLAAVSESDDLLARKDEQIARLSEQKARLETVERELVLAEESLRQHATKRDQHIADLQAALDGITRSRAWRMYLWVRRFLPVPGRWLQVETPVQANPRPSGDTPRGDSSPPLRYDPE
;
A
#
# COMPACT_ATOMS: atom_id res chain seq x y z
N MET A 1 1.17 42.01 16.01
CA MET A 1 1.60 40.65 15.67
C MET A 1 0.39 39.72 15.80
N PRO A 2 0.28 38.66 14.99
CA PRO A 2 -0.90 37.81 14.96
C PRO A 2 -0.97 36.86 16.17
N CYS A 3 -1.63 37.33 17.23
CA CYS A 3 -2.08 36.48 18.33
C CYS A 3 -3.27 35.62 17.86
N LEU A 4 -3.27 34.35 18.23
CA LEU A 4 -4.22 33.33 17.78
C LEU A 4 -4.91 32.71 19.00
N LEU A 5 -6.23 32.60 18.94
CA LEU A 5 -7.02 31.79 19.86
C LEU A 5 -7.07 30.36 19.31
N VAL A 6 -6.56 29.41 20.08
CA VAL A 6 -6.48 27.99 19.71
C VAL A 6 -7.33 27.17 20.67
N SER A 7 -8.27 26.42 20.13
CA SER A 7 -9.11 25.50 20.89
C SER A 7 -8.59 24.07 20.77
N PHE A 8 -8.77 23.28 21.83
CA PHE A 8 -8.25 21.92 21.94
C PHE A 8 -9.33 20.97 22.47
N CYS A 9 -9.48 19.81 21.85
CA CYS A 9 -10.45 18.79 22.24
C CYS A 9 -9.78 17.61 22.98
N ASN A 10 -10.57 16.80 23.70
CA ASN A 10 -10.11 15.60 24.42
C ASN A 10 -8.98 15.85 25.47
N VAL A 11 -8.99 17.02 26.09
CA VAL A 11 -7.90 17.53 26.93
C VAL A 11 -7.85 16.88 28.31
N PHE A 12 -6.64 16.79 28.87
CA PHE A 12 -6.40 16.35 30.23
C PHE A 12 -5.17 17.08 30.81
N PRO A 13 -5.27 17.77 31.96
CA PRO A 13 -6.46 17.91 32.80
C PRO A 13 -7.61 18.66 32.12
N ARG A 14 -8.84 18.44 32.62
CA ARG A 14 -10.03 19.16 32.17
C ARG A 14 -9.91 20.66 32.52
N ALA A 15 -10.66 21.50 31.81
CA ALA A 15 -10.58 22.97 31.76
C ALA A 15 -9.40 23.58 30.97
N LEU A 16 -8.30 22.87 30.72
CA LEU A 16 -7.21 23.36 29.83
C LEU A 16 -7.55 23.13 28.34
N ALA A 17 -8.57 23.84 27.86
CA ALA A 17 -9.21 23.58 26.56
C ALA A 17 -9.07 24.71 25.52
N LEU A 18 -8.68 25.91 25.94
CA LEU A 18 -8.64 27.11 25.10
C LEU A 18 -7.42 27.96 25.48
N GLY A 19 -6.63 28.40 24.51
CA GLY A 19 -5.41 29.17 24.77
C GLY A 19 -5.11 30.24 23.73
N ILE A 20 -4.42 31.29 24.19
CA ILE A 20 -3.81 32.33 23.36
C ILE A 20 -2.41 31.85 22.96
N TYR A 21 -2.06 31.98 21.69
CA TYR A 21 -0.76 31.63 21.13
C TYR A 21 -0.26 32.74 20.19
N ASP A 22 0.93 33.27 20.42
CA ASP A 22 1.59 34.20 19.48
C ASP A 22 2.51 33.40 18.54
N PHE A 23 2.33 33.55 17.22
CA PHE A 23 2.98 32.69 16.25
C PHE A 23 4.50 32.92 16.12
N ASP A 24 4.95 34.15 16.34
CA ASP A 24 6.33 34.57 16.08
C ASP A 24 7.24 34.37 17.30
N SER A 25 6.77 34.74 18.49
CA SER A 25 7.46 34.48 19.77
C SER A 25 7.28 33.04 20.28
N CYS A 26 6.25 32.34 19.80
CA CYS A 26 5.79 31.04 20.31
C CYS A 26 5.30 31.07 21.78
N ALA A 27 5.04 32.26 22.33
CA ALA A 27 4.50 32.41 23.68
C ALA A 27 3.03 31.96 23.76
N PHE A 28 2.63 31.38 24.89
CA PHE A 28 1.32 30.75 25.07
C PHE A 28 0.73 31.05 26.44
N LYS A 29 -0.61 31.17 26.53
CA LYS A 29 -1.34 31.34 27.78
C LYS A 29 -2.71 30.66 27.71
N TRP A 30 -3.09 29.89 28.73
CA TRP A 30 -4.43 29.33 28.85
C TRP A 30 -5.49 30.43 29.13
N VAL A 31 -6.65 30.31 28.50
CA VAL A 31 -7.85 31.11 28.81
C VAL A 31 -8.62 30.44 29.94
N GLU A 32 -9.07 31.21 30.93
CA GLU A 32 -9.73 30.65 32.10
C GLU A 32 -11.20 30.30 31.82
N LEU A 33 -11.48 28.99 31.75
CA LEU A 33 -12.84 28.45 31.60
C LEU A 33 -13.46 27.96 32.93
N ALA A 34 -12.89 28.32 34.08
CA ALA A 34 -13.38 27.89 35.40
C ALA A 34 -14.84 28.34 35.67
N GLY A 35 -15.25 29.48 35.11
CA GLY A 35 -16.61 30.01 35.20
C GLY A 35 -17.69 29.18 34.48
N VAL A 36 -17.34 28.14 33.72
CA VAL A 36 -18.30 27.22 33.07
C VAL A 36 -19.06 26.36 34.09
N GLY A 37 -18.55 26.20 35.32
CA GLY A 37 -19.20 25.45 36.40
C GLY A 37 -19.14 23.92 36.26
N GLU A 38 -18.88 23.40 35.06
CA GLU A 38 -18.60 21.98 34.79
C GLU A 38 -17.18 21.74 34.25
N PRO A 39 -16.55 20.57 34.48
CA PRO A 39 -15.17 20.32 34.05
C PRO A 39 -15.05 20.12 32.53
N VAL A 40 -14.80 21.20 31.78
CA VAL A 40 -14.68 21.20 30.31
C VAL A 40 -13.72 20.11 29.80
N GLY A 41 -14.21 19.20 28.95
CA GLY A 41 -13.43 18.12 28.34
C GLY A 41 -12.75 18.49 27.01
N GLY A 42 -13.10 19.64 26.44
CA GLY A 42 -12.56 20.16 25.19
C GLY A 42 -13.28 21.45 24.78
N ALA A 43 -12.64 22.25 23.94
CA ALA A 43 -13.23 23.40 23.27
C ALA A 43 -13.08 23.26 21.76
N THR A 44 -14.02 23.83 21.03
CA THR A 44 -14.28 23.64 19.61
C THR A 44 -14.97 24.88 19.04
N GLY A 45 -15.22 24.92 17.72
CA GLY A 45 -16.06 25.91 17.04
C GLY A 45 -15.84 27.36 17.46
N LEU A 46 -14.77 28.00 17.00
CA LEU A 46 -14.43 29.37 17.35
C LEU A 46 -15.08 30.39 16.40
N SER A 47 -15.66 31.44 16.99
CA SER A 47 -16.25 32.57 16.26
C SER A 47 -16.03 33.91 16.96
N ARG A 48 -16.20 35.01 16.22
CA ARG A 48 -16.24 36.39 16.73
C ARG A 48 -17.69 36.81 16.87
N TYR A 49 -18.03 37.55 17.93
CA TYR A 49 -19.42 37.94 18.20
C TYR A 49 -19.49 39.25 19.00
N HIS A 50 -20.16 40.27 18.46
CA HIS A 50 -20.34 41.61 19.05
C HIS A 50 -19.10 42.21 19.76
N GLY A 51 -17.92 42.12 19.14
CA GLY A 51 -16.65 42.65 19.68
C GLY A 51 -15.95 41.73 20.68
N GLY A 52 -16.61 40.67 21.15
CA GLY A 52 -16.01 39.56 21.89
C GLY A 52 -15.89 38.29 21.04
N TYR A 53 -15.83 37.15 21.72
CA TYR A 53 -15.58 35.85 21.12
C TYR A 53 -16.58 34.80 21.63
N ALA A 54 -16.80 33.76 20.83
CA ALA A 54 -17.66 32.63 21.18
C ALA A 54 -16.97 31.30 20.89
N CYS A 55 -17.18 30.31 21.75
CA CYS A 55 -16.71 28.94 21.54
C CYS A 55 -17.73 27.90 22.02
N LEU A 56 -17.60 26.69 21.49
CA LEU A 56 -18.37 25.53 21.93
C LEU A 56 -17.50 24.63 22.81
N VAL A 57 -17.95 24.39 24.05
CA VAL A 57 -17.24 23.53 25.01
C VAL A 57 -17.96 22.19 25.19
N GLN A 58 -17.17 21.11 25.22
CA GLN A 58 -17.66 19.74 25.40
C GLN A 58 -17.76 19.42 26.90
N LEU A 59 -18.96 19.15 27.40
CA LEU A 59 -19.20 18.83 28.81
C LEU A 59 -19.13 17.32 29.06
N PRO A 60 -18.53 16.85 30.16
CA PRO A 60 -18.20 15.43 30.39
C PRO A 60 -19.40 14.56 30.81
N THR A 61 -20.61 14.96 30.44
CA THR A 61 -21.85 14.23 30.76
C THR A 61 -22.09 13.07 29.79
N PHE A 62 -22.83 12.06 30.24
CA PHE A 62 -22.99 10.74 29.58
C PHE A 62 -23.60 10.76 28.16
N CYS A 63 -23.97 11.92 27.64
CA CYS A 63 -24.65 12.14 26.36
C CYS A 63 -23.94 13.16 25.45
N GLY A 64 -22.71 13.58 25.77
CA GLY A 64 -21.88 14.41 24.88
C GLY A 64 -22.17 15.91 24.86
N ALA A 65 -23.13 16.38 25.67
CA ALA A 65 -23.69 17.74 25.62
C ALA A 65 -22.65 18.87 25.48
N SER A 66 -22.87 19.74 24.49
CA SER A 66 -22.11 20.98 24.30
C SER A 66 -22.71 22.14 25.12
N ALA A 67 -21.89 23.17 25.38
CA ALA A 67 -22.36 24.48 25.81
C ALA A 67 -21.73 25.58 24.94
N LEU A 68 -22.51 26.62 24.66
CA LEU A 68 -22.03 27.88 24.08
C LEU A 68 -21.45 28.73 25.22
N VAL A 69 -20.20 29.16 25.07
CA VAL A 69 -19.55 30.11 25.99
C VAL A 69 -19.31 31.42 25.26
N LEU A 70 -19.76 32.52 25.86
CA LEU A 70 -19.51 33.87 25.38
C LEU A 70 -18.37 34.49 26.22
N LEU A 71 -17.41 35.08 25.53
CA LEU A 71 -16.25 35.77 26.10
C LEU A 71 -16.24 37.24 25.66
N ASP A 72 -15.73 38.14 26.51
CA ASP A 72 -15.48 39.52 26.12
C ASP A 72 -14.23 39.67 25.22
N GLN A 73 -13.97 40.90 24.78
CA GLN A 73 -12.80 41.26 23.96
C GLN A 73 -11.46 40.86 24.62
N ASP A 74 -11.41 40.80 25.96
CA ASP A 74 -10.24 40.51 26.77
C ASP A 74 -10.17 39.00 27.15
N LEU A 75 -11.08 38.20 26.58
CA LEU A 75 -11.27 36.76 26.77
C LEU A 75 -11.75 36.33 28.17
N HIS A 76 -12.34 37.23 28.96
CA HIS A 76 -13.04 36.83 30.19
C HIS A 76 -14.42 36.25 29.89
N LEU A 77 -14.81 35.26 30.67
CA LEU A 77 -16.12 34.63 30.59
C LEU A 77 -17.25 35.64 30.90
N ARG A 78 -18.24 35.71 30.01
CA ARG A 78 -19.44 36.56 30.12
C ARG A 78 -20.66 35.74 30.50
N GLU A 79 -21.05 34.82 29.64
CA GLU A 79 -22.27 34.01 29.77
C GLU A 79 -21.99 32.58 29.27
N VAL A 80 -22.76 31.61 29.79
CA VAL A 80 -22.62 30.19 29.47
C VAL A 80 -24.00 29.58 29.29
N HIS A 81 -24.26 29.01 28.12
CA HIS A 81 -25.54 28.42 27.76
C HIS A 81 -25.35 26.94 27.42
N ARG A 82 -25.85 26.07 28.30
CA ARG A 82 -25.93 24.63 27.99
C ARG A 82 -26.89 24.44 26.82
N LEU A 83 -26.43 23.78 25.77
CA LEU A 83 -27.28 23.37 24.67
C LEU A 83 -27.97 22.07 25.08
N VAL A 84 -29.30 22.03 24.98
CA VAL A 84 -30.16 20.93 25.44
C VAL A 84 -30.84 20.22 24.28
N GLU A 85 -31.15 20.94 23.20
CA GLU A 85 -31.61 20.34 21.95
C GLU A 85 -30.42 19.82 21.13
N THR A 86 -29.27 20.49 21.16
CA THR A 86 -28.07 20.08 20.43
C THR A 86 -27.30 18.96 21.17
N GLY A 87 -26.70 18.02 20.42
CA GLY A 87 -26.11 16.79 20.97
C GLY A 87 -24.59 16.75 20.87
N ASP A 88 -24.06 17.08 19.68
CA ASP A 88 -22.62 17.28 19.45
C ASP A 88 -22.43 18.50 18.54
N ALA A 89 -22.36 19.68 19.18
CA ALA A 89 -21.99 20.93 18.53
C ALA A 89 -20.50 21.18 18.69
N HIS A 90 -19.83 21.41 17.56
CA HIS A 90 -18.39 21.67 17.53
C HIS A 90 -17.94 22.67 16.44
N SER A 91 -18.87 23.30 15.72
CA SER A 91 -18.61 24.36 14.73
C SER A 91 -19.61 25.50 14.87
N LEU A 92 -19.15 26.75 14.74
CA LEU A 92 -19.97 27.97 14.80
C LEU A 92 -19.77 28.86 13.57
N ALA A 93 -20.86 29.39 13.04
CA ALA A 93 -20.90 30.58 12.20
C ALA A 93 -21.78 31.65 12.89
N ALA A 94 -21.24 32.85 13.10
CA ALA A 94 -21.98 33.95 13.72
C ALA A 94 -23.08 34.50 12.80
N LEU A 95 -24.19 34.89 13.41
CA LEU A 95 -25.29 35.66 12.84
C LEU A 95 -25.32 37.06 13.49
N GLU A 96 -26.24 37.92 13.09
CA GLU A 96 -26.49 39.20 13.76
C GLU A 96 -27.09 39.02 15.16
N ASP A 97 -27.90 37.97 15.34
CA ASP A 97 -28.74 37.71 16.51
C ASP A 97 -28.47 36.35 17.17
N GLY A 98 -27.30 35.75 16.90
CA GLY A 98 -26.90 34.46 17.46
C GLY A 98 -25.91 33.70 16.59
N PHE A 99 -26.14 32.39 16.40
CA PHE A 99 -25.24 31.51 15.64
C PHE A 99 -25.99 30.47 14.81
N LEU A 100 -25.36 29.98 13.76
CA LEU A 100 -25.56 28.61 13.28
C LEU A 100 -24.50 27.70 13.91
N ALA A 101 -24.95 26.56 14.42
CA ALA A 101 -24.12 25.48 14.95
C ALA A 101 -24.48 24.16 14.25
N ASN A 102 -23.55 23.21 14.24
CA ASN A 102 -23.84 21.85 13.81
C ASN A 102 -24.38 20.97 14.95
N ASP A 103 -25.01 19.85 14.60
CA ASP A 103 -25.40 18.78 15.52
C ASP A 103 -25.11 17.42 14.84
N SER A 104 -23.85 16.97 14.89
CA SER A 104 -23.41 15.77 14.15
C SER A 104 -24.21 14.53 14.53
N LEU A 105 -24.47 14.33 15.84
CA LEU A 105 -25.25 13.19 16.36
C LEU A 105 -26.69 13.10 15.85
N ARG A 106 -27.26 14.20 15.28
CA ARG A 106 -28.62 14.21 14.71
C ARG A 106 -28.68 14.67 13.25
N ASN A 107 -27.55 14.66 12.56
CA ASN A 107 -27.42 14.99 11.13
C ASN A 107 -28.02 16.37 10.72
N ARG A 108 -27.90 17.40 11.57
CA ARG A 108 -28.59 18.70 11.37
C ARG A 108 -27.73 19.94 11.65
N LEU A 109 -28.25 21.10 11.25
CA LEU A 109 -27.86 22.41 11.77
C LEU A 109 -28.90 22.93 12.76
N ILE A 110 -28.41 23.54 13.84
CA ILE A 110 -29.21 24.30 14.80
C ILE A 110 -28.89 25.79 14.63
N ARG A 111 -29.94 26.62 14.58
CA ARG A 111 -29.82 28.06 14.83
C ARG A 111 -30.00 28.28 16.33
N ILE A 112 -29.05 28.99 16.92
CA ILE A 112 -29.04 29.37 18.33
C ILE A 112 -29.35 30.86 18.36
N ASP A 113 -30.62 31.23 18.57
CA ASP A 113 -31.02 32.62 18.78
C ASP A 113 -30.54 33.07 20.17
N LEU A 114 -29.95 34.25 20.30
CA LEU A 114 -29.64 34.88 21.60
C LEU A 114 -30.68 35.97 21.94
N SER A 115 -30.99 36.12 23.23
CA SER A 115 -31.74 37.29 23.69
C SER A 115 -30.89 38.57 23.53
N PRO A 116 -31.50 39.76 23.36
CA PRO A 116 -30.75 41.02 23.16
C PRO A 116 -29.82 41.44 24.31
N ASP A 117 -29.92 40.80 25.48
CA ASP A 117 -29.02 40.98 26.62
C ASP A 117 -27.97 39.86 26.76
N GLY A 118 -27.98 38.87 25.86
CA GLY A 118 -27.06 37.73 25.82
C GLY A 118 -27.33 36.63 26.85
N LYS A 119 -28.40 36.72 27.68
CA LYS A 119 -28.56 35.85 28.87
C LYS A 119 -29.35 34.58 28.67
N SER A 120 -30.01 34.44 27.53
CA SER A 120 -30.79 33.25 27.20
C SER A 120 -30.61 32.89 25.73
N VAL A 121 -30.60 31.59 25.46
CA VAL A 121 -30.60 31.04 24.10
C VAL A 121 -31.93 30.37 23.80
N ARG A 122 -32.27 30.32 22.52
CA ARG A 122 -33.28 29.42 21.97
C ARG A 122 -32.66 28.61 20.84
N GLU A 123 -32.73 27.30 20.97
CA GLU A 123 -32.32 26.38 19.91
C GLU A 123 -33.49 26.12 18.95
N VAL A 124 -33.23 26.23 17.65
CA VAL A 124 -34.20 26.03 16.57
C VAL A 124 -33.55 25.17 15.49
N GLU A 125 -34.23 24.12 15.02
CA GLU A 125 -33.74 23.33 13.89
C GLU A 125 -33.76 24.18 12.62
N PHE A 126 -32.58 24.37 12.01
CA PHE A 126 -32.41 25.23 10.84
C PHE A 126 -32.45 24.43 9.53
N TRP A 127 -31.73 23.30 9.49
CA TRP A 127 -31.64 22.41 8.33
C TRP A 127 -31.34 20.99 8.79
N ARG A 128 -31.86 19.98 8.08
CA ARG A 128 -31.66 18.56 8.36
C ARG A 128 -31.14 17.84 7.12
N GLY A 129 -30.02 17.12 7.28
CA GLY A 129 -29.46 16.27 6.22
C GLY A 129 -29.97 14.83 6.24
N SER A 130 -30.46 14.34 7.38
CA SER A 130 -31.07 13.00 7.49
C SER A 130 -32.05 12.91 8.67
N ASP A 131 -33.08 12.07 8.52
CA ASP A 131 -34.00 11.67 9.58
C ASP A 131 -33.50 10.46 10.40
N GLU A 132 -32.36 9.86 10.04
CA GLU A 132 -31.75 8.77 10.83
C GLU A 132 -31.42 9.24 12.25
N PRO A 133 -31.80 8.47 13.30
CA PRO A 133 -31.56 8.83 14.71
C PRO A 133 -30.12 8.56 15.18
N ARG A 134 -29.20 8.30 14.25
CA ARG A 134 -27.78 8.04 14.46
C ARG A 134 -26.99 8.93 13.50
N ASP A 135 -25.78 9.29 13.88
CA ASP A 135 -24.84 9.96 12.99
C ASP A 135 -24.51 9.06 11.78
N VAL A 136 -24.92 9.48 10.59
CA VAL A 136 -24.72 8.77 9.30
C VAL A 136 -24.17 9.66 8.20
N LEU A 137 -24.10 10.99 8.44
CA LEU A 137 -23.55 11.98 7.52
C LEU A 137 -22.36 12.77 8.11
N HIS A 138 -22.26 12.85 9.44
CA HIS A 138 -21.35 13.69 10.21
C HIS A 138 -21.27 15.13 9.69
N VAL A 139 -22.24 15.96 10.13
CA VAL A 139 -22.35 17.39 9.78
C VAL A 139 -21.28 18.17 10.54
N ASN A 140 -20.05 18.20 10.03
CA ASN A 140 -18.86 18.55 10.80
C ASN A 140 -18.58 20.06 10.92
N SER A 141 -18.93 20.87 9.93
CA SER A 141 -18.66 22.32 9.98
C SER A 141 -19.68 23.15 9.22
N VAL A 142 -19.86 24.40 9.64
CA VAL A 142 -20.80 25.37 9.06
C VAL A 142 -20.13 26.72 8.79
N ALA A 143 -20.48 27.37 7.68
CA ALA A 143 -20.03 28.72 7.33
C ALA A 143 -21.09 29.48 6.54
N LEU A 144 -21.00 30.81 6.53
CA LEU A 144 -21.85 31.70 5.73
C LEU A 144 -21.05 32.30 4.57
N LEU A 145 -21.45 32.02 3.33
CA LEU A 145 -20.91 32.66 2.13
C LEU A 145 -22.01 33.55 1.53
N ASN A 146 -21.78 34.86 1.44
CA ASN A 146 -22.77 35.83 0.96
C ASN A 146 -24.13 35.77 1.69
N GLY A 147 -24.12 35.37 2.97
CA GLY A 147 -25.31 35.13 3.79
C GLY A 147 -25.92 33.73 3.66
N GLU A 148 -25.50 32.93 2.68
CA GLU A 148 -26.01 31.57 2.48
C GLU A 148 -25.23 30.54 3.33
N PRO A 149 -25.92 29.62 4.04
CA PRO A 149 -25.31 28.60 4.88
C PRO A 149 -24.81 27.39 4.10
N TYR A 150 -23.49 27.18 4.17
CA TYR A 150 -22.80 26.00 3.66
C TYR A 150 -22.40 25.08 4.82
N VAL A 151 -22.44 23.77 4.57
CA VAL A 151 -21.98 22.73 5.50
C VAL A 151 -20.91 21.84 4.89
N SER A 152 -19.98 21.35 5.72
CA SER A 152 -19.14 20.20 5.39
C SER A 152 -19.72 18.92 5.99
N LEU A 153 -19.83 17.88 5.18
CA LEU A 153 -20.31 16.55 5.57
C LEU A 153 -19.21 15.53 5.27
N PHE A 154 -18.97 14.55 6.16
CA PHE A 154 -18.08 13.44 5.83
C PHE A 154 -18.77 12.39 4.94
N GLY A 155 -20.09 12.28 5.06
CA GLY A 155 -20.88 11.22 4.43
C GLY A 155 -20.71 9.86 5.14
N PRO A 156 -21.39 8.81 4.64
CA PRO A 156 -21.32 7.49 5.24
C PRO A 156 -19.97 6.81 4.97
N GLY A 157 -19.39 6.20 6.00
CA GLY A 157 -18.27 5.27 5.85
C GLY A 157 -18.72 3.81 5.72
N PRO A 158 -17.79 2.87 5.48
CA PRO A 158 -18.07 1.43 5.53
C PRO A 158 -18.75 1.04 6.86
N GLY A 159 -19.80 0.23 6.80
CA GLY A 159 -20.60 -0.15 7.97
C GLY A 159 -21.56 0.93 8.50
N GLY A 160 -21.39 2.19 8.07
CA GLY A 160 -22.08 3.37 8.59
C GLY A 160 -21.15 4.33 9.34
N ASP A 161 -19.95 3.87 9.74
CA ASP A 161 -19.07 4.62 10.65
C ASP A 161 -18.33 5.76 9.92
N TRP A 162 -18.66 7.01 10.27
CA TRP A 162 -18.10 8.22 9.65
C TRP A 162 -16.58 8.32 9.80
N GLU A 163 -15.98 7.66 10.79
CA GLU A 163 -14.54 7.66 11.08
C GLU A 163 -13.68 7.19 9.89
N TYR A 164 -14.29 6.47 8.94
CA TYR A 164 -13.66 5.92 7.74
C TYR A 164 -14.22 6.49 6.42
N ALA A 165 -15.10 7.51 6.47
CA ALA A 165 -15.81 8.04 5.32
C ALA A 165 -14.90 8.78 4.31
N ARG A 166 -15.13 8.57 3.01
CA ARG A 166 -14.29 9.12 1.90
C ARG A 166 -15.10 9.86 0.83
N SER A 167 -16.41 9.98 1.05
CA SER A 167 -17.43 10.50 0.13
C SER A 167 -17.91 11.90 0.52
N GLY A 168 -17.13 12.61 1.35
CA GLY A 168 -17.48 13.89 1.94
C GLY A 168 -17.69 14.98 0.91
N ARG A 169 -18.51 15.97 1.30
CA ARG A 169 -18.96 17.04 0.41
C ARG A 169 -19.13 18.36 1.14
N ILE A 170 -19.00 19.46 0.38
CA ILE A 170 -19.40 20.80 0.78
C ILE A 170 -20.74 21.09 0.10
N LEU A 171 -21.77 21.43 0.89
CA LEU A 171 -23.15 21.59 0.44
C LEU A 171 -23.69 22.97 0.85
N ASN A 172 -24.21 23.73 -0.10
CA ASN A 172 -25.09 24.87 0.18
C ASN A 172 -26.46 24.34 0.60
N THR A 173 -26.88 24.64 1.83
CA THR A 173 -28.12 24.08 2.42
C THR A 173 -29.40 24.81 2.00
N SER A 174 -29.29 26.03 1.44
CA SER A 174 -30.43 26.78 0.90
C SER A 174 -30.75 26.41 -0.56
N ALA A 175 -29.72 26.09 -1.36
CA ALA A 175 -29.84 25.79 -2.78
C ALA A 175 -29.73 24.28 -3.13
N ASP A 176 -29.50 23.42 -2.13
CA ASP A 176 -29.13 22.00 -2.26
C ASP A 176 -27.96 21.76 -3.25
N HIS A 177 -27.06 22.74 -3.35
CA HIS A 177 -25.98 22.74 -4.33
C HIS A 177 -24.66 22.24 -3.73
N VAL A 178 -24.13 21.15 -4.30
CA VAL A 178 -22.84 20.55 -3.89
C VAL A 178 -21.68 21.30 -4.53
N ALA A 179 -21.01 22.16 -3.77
CA ALA A 179 -19.87 22.95 -4.23
C ALA A 179 -18.57 22.13 -4.40
N CYS A 180 -18.41 21.04 -3.64
CA CYS A 180 -17.30 20.09 -3.80
C CYS A 180 -17.68 18.71 -3.22
N ASN A 181 -17.06 17.63 -3.70
CA ASN A 181 -17.35 16.24 -3.29
C ASN A 181 -16.08 15.36 -3.34
N ASN A 182 -16.19 14.09 -2.92
CA ASN A 182 -15.08 13.12 -2.82
C ASN A 182 -13.93 13.57 -1.89
N LEU A 183 -14.31 14.30 -0.83
CA LEU A 183 -13.43 14.82 0.22
C LEU A 183 -13.33 13.82 1.39
N PHE A 184 -12.13 13.62 1.89
CA PHE A 184 -11.81 12.74 3.02
C PHE A 184 -11.76 13.55 4.34
N HIS A 185 -12.87 13.54 5.08
CA HIS A 185 -13.12 14.32 6.31
C HIS A 185 -12.97 15.86 6.12
N PRO A 186 -13.84 16.54 5.37
CA PRO A 186 -13.80 18.00 5.22
C PRO A 186 -14.14 18.74 6.54
N HIS A 187 -13.20 19.52 7.05
CA HIS A 187 -13.27 20.29 8.30
C HIS A 187 -13.15 21.80 8.10
N SER A 188 -13.55 22.55 9.13
CA SER A 188 -13.19 23.96 9.35
C SER A 188 -13.50 24.82 8.13
N LEU A 189 -14.71 24.64 7.62
CA LEU A 189 -15.32 25.49 6.63
C LEU A 189 -15.37 26.91 7.19
N LYS A 190 -14.80 27.89 6.49
CA LYS A 190 -14.84 29.31 6.83
C LYS A 190 -15.02 30.14 5.55
N ASN A 191 -15.60 31.33 5.68
CA ASN A 191 -15.53 32.36 4.66
C ASN A 191 -14.24 33.17 4.86
N VAL A 192 -13.46 33.34 3.80
CA VAL A 192 -12.21 34.07 3.73
C VAL A 192 -12.35 35.10 2.61
N ASP A 193 -12.62 36.34 2.99
CA ASP A 193 -12.79 37.49 2.08
C ASP A 193 -13.71 37.21 0.86
N GLY A 194 -14.90 36.66 1.11
CA GLY A 194 -15.87 36.33 0.06
C GLY A 194 -15.56 35.03 -0.70
N THR A 195 -14.56 34.27 -0.26
CA THR A 195 -14.22 32.94 -0.79
C THR A 195 -14.52 31.86 0.27
N LEU A 196 -15.05 30.72 -0.13
CA LEU A 196 -15.27 29.58 0.77
C LEU A 196 -14.00 28.73 0.87
N CYS A 197 -13.45 28.55 2.06
CA CYS A 197 -12.25 27.76 2.31
C CYS A 197 -12.52 26.63 3.31
N TRP A 198 -11.84 25.49 3.16
CA TRP A 198 -11.94 24.36 4.07
C TRP A 198 -10.67 23.50 4.07
N LEU A 199 -10.60 22.57 5.01
CA LEU A 199 -9.49 21.66 5.22
C LEU A 199 -9.93 20.22 4.93
N GLU A 200 -9.16 19.45 4.16
CA GLU A 200 -9.38 18.01 3.98
C GLU A 200 -8.45 17.23 4.91
N SER A 201 -8.91 16.99 6.13
CA SER A 201 -8.09 16.57 7.28
C SER A 201 -7.29 15.31 7.05
N ARG A 202 -7.84 14.35 6.30
CA ARG A 202 -7.19 13.06 6.02
C ARG A 202 -6.19 13.11 4.85
N ARG A 203 -6.21 14.14 4.00
CA ARG A 203 -5.24 14.35 2.91
C ARG A 203 -4.23 15.48 3.19
N GLY A 204 -4.45 16.29 4.23
CA GLY A 204 -3.62 17.44 4.57
C GLY A 204 -3.84 18.66 3.66
N LEU A 205 -4.93 18.72 2.90
CA LEU A 205 -5.12 19.74 1.87
C LEU A 205 -5.89 20.96 2.39
N VAL A 206 -5.48 22.14 1.93
CA VAL A 206 -6.22 23.40 2.11
C VAL A 206 -6.90 23.72 0.78
N HIS A 207 -8.23 23.85 0.81
CA HIS A 207 -9.06 24.09 -0.36
C HIS A 207 -9.68 25.48 -0.34
N ARG A 208 -9.97 26.00 -1.54
CA ARG A 208 -10.56 27.32 -1.77
C ARG A 208 -11.58 27.25 -2.91
N TYR A 209 -12.70 27.95 -2.79
CA TYR A 209 -13.77 28.01 -3.78
C TYR A 209 -14.47 29.37 -3.86
N SER A 210 -14.57 29.94 -5.06
CA SER A 210 -15.56 30.99 -5.38
C SER A 210 -16.30 30.66 -6.67
N ALA A 211 -17.43 31.32 -6.89
CA ALA A 211 -18.16 31.21 -8.17
C ALA A 211 -17.36 31.74 -9.38
N GLU A 212 -16.37 32.62 -9.14
CA GLU A 212 -15.55 33.24 -10.20
C GLU A 212 -14.30 32.41 -10.52
N LEU A 213 -13.65 31.82 -9.50
CA LEU A 213 -12.39 31.10 -9.63
C LEU A 213 -12.57 29.58 -9.75
N GLY A 214 -13.76 29.06 -9.42
CA GLY A 214 -13.98 27.62 -9.26
C GLY A 214 -13.33 27.08 -7.99
N HIS A 215 -12.94 25.80 -8.00
CA HIS A 215 -12.32 25.09 -6.88
C HIS A 215 -10.82 24.89 -7.11
N GLU A 216 -10.01 25.23 -6.10
CA GLU A 216 -8.55 25.01 -6.11
C GLU A 216 -8.03 24.40 -4.80
N VAL A 217 -6.82 23.84 -4.85
CA VAL A 217 -6.04 23.38 -3.69
C VAL A 217 -4.86 24.33 -3.52
N VAL A 218 -4.86 25.14 -2.46
CA VAL A 218 -3.85 26.21 -2.26
C VAL A 218 -2.63 25.73 -1.47
N ALA A 219 -2.75 24.66 -0.68
CA ALA A 219 -1.62 24.09 0.05
C ALA A 219 -1.82 22.61 0.39
N LYS A 220 -0.71 21.92 0.65
CA LYS A 220 -0.66 20.60 1.28
C LYS A 220 0.25 20.67 2.51
N LEU A 221 -0.25 20.19 3.64
CA LEU A 221 0.36 20.21 4.97
C LEU A 221 0.49 18.77 5.51
N GLU A 222 1.13 18.61 6.67
CA GLU A 222 1.35 17.32 7.32
C GLU A 222 0.49 17.21 8.60
N GLY A 223 0.05 16.00 8.94
CA GLY A 223 -0.85 15.75 10.07
C GLY A 223 -2.34 15.92 9.75
N TYR A 224 -3.19 15.80 10.77
CA TYR A 224 -4.64 15.87 10.61
C TYR A 224 -5.12 17.33 10.67
N VAL A 225 -5.20 18.00 9.51
CA VAL A 225 -5.49 19.44 9.44
C VAL A 225 -6.91 19.78 9.89
N ARG A 226 -7.04 20.60 10.93
CA ARG A 226 -8.31 21.15 11.43
C ARG A 226 -8.06 22.44 12.22
N GLY A 227 -9.01 23.35 12.11
CA GLY A 227 -8.93 24.73 12.55
C GLY A 227 -8.35 25.62 11.46
N LEU A 228 -9.14 26.61 11.05
CA LEU A 228 -8.81 27.54 9.96
C LEU A 228 -9.15 28.98 10.38
N ALA A 229 -8.17 29.87 10.30
CA ALA A 229 -8.35 31.31 10.42
C ALA A 229 -7.55 32.04 9.34
N HIS A 230 -7.75 33.36 9.22
CA HIS A 230 -6.96 34.20 8.34
C HIS A 230 -6.80 35.61 8.92
N ASP A 231 -5.75 36.30 8.48
CA ASP A 231 -5.67 37.76 8.51
C ASP A 231 -5.52 38.30 7.07
N ALA A 232 -5.10 39.55 6.90
CA ALA A 232 -4.90 40.17 5.58
C ALA A 232 -3.74 39.56 4.76
N GLN A 233 -2.78 38.91 5.41
CA GLN A 233 -1.54 38.38 4.82
C GLN A 233 -1.45 36.85 4.85
N HIS A 234 -2.09 36.19 5.83
CA HIS A 234 -1.88 34.78 6.11
C HIS A 234 -3.17 33.96 6.25
N LEU A 235 -3.08 32.66 5.96
CA LEU A 235 -3.97 31.65 6.51
C LEU A 235 -3.28 30.95 7.69
N TYR A 236 -4.05 30.65 8.73
CA TYR A 236 -3.61 29.88 9.89
C TYR A 236 -4.34 28.54 9.93
N VAL A 237 -3.59 27.44 9.96
CA VAL A 237 -4.15 26.09 9.91
C VAL A 237 -3.63 25.25 11.06
N GLY A 238 -4.51 24.75 11.92
CA GLY A 238 -4.15 23.76 12.92
C GLY A 238 -3.97 22.37 12.29
N ALA A 239 -3.13 21.54 12.89
CA ALA A 239 -3.06 20.11 12.61
C ALA A 239 -2.89 19.32 13.92
N SER A 240 -3.65 18.24 14.07
CA SER A 240 -3.56 17.35 15.22
C SER A 240 -2.64 16.15 14.98
N ALA A 241 -2.06 15.65 16.07
CA ALA A 241 -1.28 14.42 16.08
C ALA A 241 -2.15 13.19 15.80
N ILE A 242 -1.56 12.15 15.22
CA ILE A 242 -2.16 10.82 15.13
C ILE A 242 -2.25 10.19 16.53
N ARG A 243 -3.45 9.71 16.88
CA ARG A 243 -3.70 8.98 18.13
C ARG A 243 -2.95 7.63 18.14
N ARG A 244 -1.84 7.55 18.90
CA ARG A 244 -1.12 6.29 19.23
C ARG A 244 -2.03 5.21 19.83
N ARG A 245 -3.03 5.61 20.62
CA ARG A 245 -4.14 4.78 21.12
C ARG A 245 -5.39 5.65 21.27
N PRO A 246 -6.61 5.13 21.06
CA PRO A 246 -7.82 5.85 21.44
C PRO A 246 -7.95 5.95 22.96
N LYS A 247 -8.32 7.13 23.46
CA LYS A 247 -8.91 7.27 24.80
C LYS A 247 -10.41 6.96 24.67
N GLY A 248 -10.98 6.16 25.57
CA GLY A 248 -12.43 5.95 25.66
C GLY A 248 -13.09 5.05 24.60
N GLY A 249 -12.32 4.47 23.67
CA GLY A 249 -12.83 3.42 22.77
C GLY A 249 -13.32 3.85 21.37
N GLY A 250 -13.13 5.12 20.97
CA GLY A 250 -13.26 5.53 19.56
C GLY A 250 -12.10 5.04 18.67
N THR A 251 -11.97 5.55 17.45
CA THR A 251 -10.92 5.15 16.50
C THR A 251 -9.77 6.19 16.43
N PRO A 252 -8.57 5.82 15.91
CA PRO A 252 -7.53 6.79 15.58
C PRO A 252 -7.92 7.76 14.45
N ASN A 253 -7.71 9.06 14.68
CA ASN A 253 -8.03 10.14 13.73
C ASN A 253 -7.37 9.98 12.35
N VAL A 254 -6.24 9.24 12.29
CA VAL A 254 -5.58 8.82 11.05
C VAL A 254 -5.25 7.33 11.15
N VAL A 255 -5.34 6.64 10.01
CA VAL A 255 -4.84 5.27 9.83
C VAL A 255 -3.65 5.36 8.89
N GLY A 256 -2.46 5.06 9.40
CA GLY A 256 -1.18 5.17 8.69
C GLY A 256 -0.01 5.02 9.66
N THR A 257 1.20 4.84 9.13
CA THR A 257 2.43 4.73 9.93
C THR A 257 2.69 6.02 10.72
N LEU A 258 3.13 5.89 11.98
CA LEU A 258 3.53 7.04 12.78
C LEU A 258 4.85 7.60 12.26
N THR A 259 4.90 8.92 12.09
CA THR A 259 6.12 9.65 11.71
C THR A 259 6.27 10.87 12.62
N PRO A 260 7.49 11.41 12.85
CA PRO A 260 7.70 12.58 13.73
C PRO A 260 6.87 13.81 13.34
N GLU A 261 6.51 13.91 12.05
CA GLU A 261 5.69 14.97 11.48
C GLU A 261 4.21 14.77 11.83
N ASN A 262 3.72 13.53 11.84
CA ASN A 262 2.30 13.23 12.10
C ASN A 262 2.00 12.88 13.57
N SER A 263 3.01 12.58 14.39
CA SER A 263 2.88 12.34 15.82
C SER A 263 2.78 13.61 16.68
N ASN A 264 2.91 14.78 16.05
CA ASN A 264 2.91 16.09 16.69
C ASN A 264 1.69 16.90 16.25
N SER A 265 1.23 17.81 17.10
CA SER A 265 0.28 18.85 16.67
C SER A 265 1.03 20.11 16.28
N TRP A 266 0.55 20.77 15.23
CA TRP A 266 1.19 21.92 14.61
C TRP A 266 0.20 23.04 14.40
N LEU A 267 0.73 24.26 14.38
CA LEU A 267 0.04 25.42 13.84
C LEU A 267 0.85 25.92 12.65
N TYR A 268 0.23 25.94 11.48
CA TYR A 268 0.79 26.40 10.23
C TYR A 268 0.42 27.87 9.98
N ARG A 269 1.34 28.62 9.37
CA ARG A 269 1.11 29.94 8.77
C ARG A 269 1.42 29.83 7.28
N ILE A 270 0.47 30.21 6.43
CA ILE A 270 0.60 30.18 4.97
C ILE A 270 0.47 31.61 4.46
N ASP A 271 1.51 32.14 3.83
CA ASP A 271 1.44 33.45 3.16
C ASP A 271 0.46 33.41 1.97
N ARG A 272 -0.48 34.35 1.91
CA ARG A 272 -1.61 34.34 0.96
C ARG A 272 -1.23 34.75 -0.47
N GLN A 273 -0.01 35.26 -0.71
CA GLN A 273 0.43 35.73 -2.03
C GLN A 273 1.45 34.78 -2.68
N THR A 274 2.33 34.21 -1.86
CA THR A 274 3.45 33.34 -2.25
C THR A 274 3.21 31.87 -1.96
N LEU A 275 2.19 31.54 -1.14
CA LEU A 275 1.91 30.20 -0.62
C LEU A 275 3.07 29.59 0.18
N ALA A 276 3.99 30.42 0.68
CA ALA A 276 5.06 29.98 1.57
C ALA A 276 4.48 29.48 2.91
N VAL A 277 4.95 28.32 3.37
CA VAL A 277 4.42 27.63 4.55
C VAL A 277 5.45 27.61 5.68
N GLU A 278 5.08 28.19 6.82
CA GLU A 278 5.74 28.00 8.11
C GLU A 278 4.92 27.09 9.03
N ARG A 279 5.57 26.51 10.05
CA ARG A 279 4.88 25.87 11.18
C ARG A 279 5.55 26.12 12.52
N ARG A 280 4.78 25.95 13.59
CA ARG A 280 5.21 25.86 15.00
C ARG A 280 4.56 24.64 15.66
N ARG A 281 5.20 24.04 16.67
CA ARG A 281 4.71 22.84 17.35
C ARG A 281 3.90 23.21 18.59
N LEU A 282 2.71 22.62 18.75
CA LEU A 282 1.80 22.87 19.87
C LEU A 282 1.55 21.63 20.76
N THR A 283 2.19 20.48 20.49
CA THR A 283 2.00 19.19 21.21
C THR A 283 2.10 19.33 22.73
N ALA A 284 2.91 20.30 23.16
CA ALA A 284 3.08 20.77 24.53
C ALA A 284 1.78 21.04 25.31
N PHE A 285 0.81 21.66 24.63
CA PHE A 285 -0.40 22.22 25.22
C PHE A 285 -1.56 21.24 25.03
N SER A 286 -1.69 20.67 23.84
CA SER A 286 -2.46 19.45 23.57
C SER A 286 -2.08 18.89 22.20
N SER A 287 -2.14 17.56 22.06
CA SER A 287 -2.00 16.85 20.78
C SER A 287 -3.19 17.04 19.83
N GLU A 288 -4.30 17.62 20.29
CA GLU A 288 -5.58 17.69 19.58
C GLU A 288 -6.16 19.12 19.50
N ILE A 289 -5.49 20.00 18.74
CA ILE A 289 -6.08 21.28 18.25
C ILE A 289 -7.37 21.00 17.49
N TYR A 290 -8.46 21.73 17.76
CA TYR A 290 -9.74 21.57 17.06
C TYR A 290 -10.04 22.72 16.08
N ASP A 291 -10.17 23.95 16.56
CA ASP A 291 -10.39 25.16 15.75
C ASP A 291 -9.47 26.32 16.16
N VAL A 292 -9.22 27.25 15.22
CA VAL A 292 -8.28 28.38 15.34
C VAL A 292 -9.00 29.67 14.95
N LEU A 293 -8.65 30.80 15.58
CA LEU A 293 -9.21 32.12 15.29
C LEU A 293 -8.14 33.21 15.50
N VAL A 294 -8.08 34.22 14.63
CA VAL A 294 -7.19 35.39 14.85
C VAL A 294 -7.80 36.33 15.89
N LEU A 295 -6.98 36.81 16.83
CA LEU A 295 -7.33 37.81 17.83
C LEU A 295 -6.94 39.22 17.35
N GLU A 296 -7.81 40.22 17.56
CA GLU A 296 -7.52 41.64 17.26
C GLU A 296 -7.24 42.41 18.54
N GLY A 297 -6.40 43.44 18.48
CA GLY A 297 -6.05 44.29 19.62
C GLY A 297 -5.02 43.71 20.61
N PHE A 298 -4.83 42.39 20.63
CA PHE A 298 -3.89 41.68 21.51
C PHE A 298 -2.39 41.95 21.25
N GLU A 299 -2.06 42.80 20.26
CA GLU A 299 -0.68 43.04 19.81
C GLU A 299 0.25 43.63 20.88
N ASN A 300 -0.31 44.29 21.90
CA ASN A 300 0.44 44.87 23.02
C ASN A 300 0.39 44.00 24.30
N THR A 301 -0.42 42.95 24.32
CA THR A 301 -0.60 42.07 25.50
C THR A 301 0.55 41.06 25.66
N ILE A 302 1.48 41.03 24.70
CA ILE A 302 2.61 40.09 24.59
C ILE A 302 3.55 40.12 25.82
N SER A 303 3.59 41.22 26.59
CA SER A 303 4.36 41.26 27.85
C SER A 303 3.78 40.42 29.00
N PHE A 304 2.60 39.81 28.81
CA PHE A 304 1.92 38.95 29.79
C PHE A 304 1.69 37.51 29.28
N LEU A 305 2.30 37.15 28.14
CA LEU A 305 2.43 35.75 27.73
C LEU A 305 3.79 35.24 28.25
N ASP A 306 3.80 34.11 28.95
CA ASP A 306 5.02 33.58 29.56
C ASP A 306 6.07 33.28 28.47
N GLN A 307 7.16 34.04 28.47
CA GLN A 307 8.03 34.20 27.28
C GLN A 307 8.90 32.98 26.96
N GLU A 308 8.97 31.98 27.84
CA GLU A 308 9.44 30.65 27.47
C GLU A 308 8.50 29.56 28.00
N PRO A 309 8.12 28.56 27.18
CA PRO A 309 7.47 27.36 27.69
C PRO A 309 8.43 26.65 28.64
N ASP A 310 7.92 26.24 29.81
CA ASP A 310 8.67 25.76 30.97
C ASP A 310 9.83 24.81 30.60
N PRO A 311 11.04 24.94 31.19
CA PRO A 311 12.17 24.04 30.92
C PRO A 311 11.86 22.54 31.07
N VAL A 312 10.95 22.15 31.97
CA VAL A 312 10.43 20.78 32.11
C VAL A 312 9.59 20.39 30.90
N VAL A 313 8.73 21.29 30.41
CA VAL A 313 7.92 21.09 29.20
C VAL A 313 8.81 20.95 27.96
N ARG A 314 9.80 21.84 27.78
CA ARG A 314 10.82 21.73 26.72
C ARG A 314 11.60 20.41 26.78
N ARG A 315 12.01 19.96 27.98
CA ARG A 315 12.71 18.68 28.19
C ARG A 315 11.80 17.46 27.95
N MET A 316 10.50 17.59 28.19
CA MET A 316 9.51 16.58 27.84
C MET A 316 9.37 16.45 26.32
N TRP A 317 9.43 17.56 25.57
CA TRP A 317 9.44 17.51 24.10
C TRP A 317 10.68 16.81 23.55
N SER A 318 11.88 17.14 24.06
CA SER A 318 13.10 16.52 23.55
C SER A 318 13.12 15.01 23.82
N PHE A 319 12.65 14.58 25.00
CA PHE A 319 12.49 13.16 25.31
C PHE A 319 11.43 12.47 24.42
N GLU A 320 10.30 13.12 24.14
CA GLU A 320 9.29 12.54 23.24
C GLU A 320 9.77 12.49 21.78
N ASP A 321 10.54 13.48 21.31
CA ASP A 321 11.21 13.45 20.00
C ASP A 321 12.24 12.32 19.92
N GLU A 322 13.13 12.19 20.91
CA GLU A 322 14.10 11.08 21.00
C GLU A 322 13.40 9.72 20.98
N TYR A 323 12.32 9.58 21.76
CA TYR A 323 11.51 8.36 21.80
C TYR A 323 10.79 8.08 20.46
N LEU A 324 10.24 9.12 19.80
CA LEU A 324 9.62 9.02 18.48
C LEU A 324 10.63 8.61 17.40
N GLN A 325 11.83 9.20 17.41
CA GLN A 325 12.90 8.83 16.49
C GLN A 325 13.37 7.39 16.72
N ALA A 326 13.49 6.95 17.97
CA ALA A 326 13.83 5.57 18.30
C ALA A 326 12.75 4.57 17.85
N VAL A 327 11.47 4.85 18.12
CA VAL A 327 10.35 3.99 17.69
C VAL A 327 10.24 3.95 16.16
N GLY A 328 10.27 5.10 15.48
CA GLY A 328 10.26 5.14 14.01
C GLY A 328 11.50 4.54 13.38
N GLY A 329 12.64 4.52 14.09
CA GLY A 329 13.83 3.73 13.73
C GLY A 329 13.53 2.23 13.75
N LEU A 330 13.02 1.71 14.87
CA LEU A 330 12.66 0.30 15.05
C LEU A 330 11.59 -0.15 14.05
N GLU A 331 10.56 0.65 13.78
CA GLU A 331 9.51 0.32 12.80
C GLU A 331 10.07 0.19 11.37
N ARG A 332 10.99 1.08 10.97
CA ARG A 332 11.68 0.98 9.67
C ARG A 332 12.60 -0.24 9.58
N SER A 333 13.35 -0.54 10.64
CA SER A 333 14.15 -1.77 10.72
C SER A 333 13.29 -3.04 10.65
N LEU A 334 12.11 -3.03 11.27
CA LEU A 334 11.17 -4.15 11.24
C LEU A 334 10.54 -4.34 9.84
N SER A 335 10.18 -3.25 9.14
CA SER A 335 9.71 -3.33 7.74
C SER A 335 10.77 -3.93 6.84
N ALA A 336 12.00 -3.40 6.88
CA ALA A 336 13.10 -3.89 6.07
C ALA A 336 13.44 -5.37 6.35
N ALA A 337 13.39 -5.80 7.62
CA ALA A 337 13.56 -7.21 7.99
C ALA A 337 12.40 -8.09 7.49
N SER A 338 11.17 -7.57 7.47
CA SER A 338 10.01 -8.28 6.93
C SER A 338 10.07 -8.42 5.41
N GLU A 339 10.50 -7.37 4.70
CA GLU A 339 10.74 -7.38 3.25
C GLU A 339 11.84 -8.39 2.87
N GLN A 340 12.94 -8.41 3.62
CA GLN A 340 14.00 -9.42 3.46
C GLN A 340 13.50 -10.85 3.71
N LEU A 341 12.63 -11.05 4.71
CA LEU A 341 12.03 -12.36 4.99
C LEU A 341 11.09 -12.82 3.86
N VAL A 342 10.28 -11.92 3.31
CA VAL A 342 9.40 -12.22 2.15
C VAL A 342 10.23 -12.59 0.92
N ALA A 343 11.31 -11.85 0.63
CA ALA A 343 12.22 -12.19 -0.46
C ALA A 343 12.91 -13.55 -0.26
N ALA A 344 13.35 -13.87 0.97
CA ALA A 344 13.95 -15.15 1.30
C ALA A 344 12.96 -16.33 1.20
N VAL A 345 11.69 -16.13 1.54
CA VAL A 345 10.63 -17.14 1.34
C VAL A 345 10.36 -17.37 -0.14
N SER A 346 10.22 -16.30 -0.95
CA SER A 346 10.05 -16.42 -2.40
C SER A 346 11.19 -17.22 -3.04
N HIS A 347 12.45 -16.88 -2.72
CA HIS A 347 13.61 -17.58 -3.27
C HIS A 347 13.68 -19.06 -2.86
N ARG A 348 13.24 -19.41 -1.65
CA ARG A 348 13.11 -20.82 -1.23
C ARG A 348 12.06 -21.56 -2.05
N ASP A 349 10.95 -20.91 -2.36
CA ASP A 349 9.85 -21.53 -3.10
C ASP A 349 10.21 -21.68 -4.59
N ASP A 350 10.99 -20.75 -5.16
CA ASP A 350 11.65 -20.90 -6.47
C ASP A 350 12.60 -22.11 -6.50
N LEU A 351 13.42 -22.29 -5.46
CA LEU A 351 14.33 -23.44 -5.32
C LEU A 351 13.56 -24.77 -5.21
N LEU A 352 12.42 -24.79 -4.52
CA LEU A 352 11.55 -25.98 -4.44
C LEU A 352 10.94 -26.33 -5.80
N ALA A 353 10.57 -25.33 -6.61
CA ALA A 353 10.10 -25.55 -7.98
C ALA A 353 11.21 -26.15 -8.86
N ALA A 354 12.44 -25.63 -8.77
CA ALA A 354 13.59 -26.15 -9.52
C ALA A 354 13.98 -27.58 -9.11
N VAL A 355 13.86 -27.94 -7.83
CA VAL A 355 14.02 -29.35 -7.38
C VAL A 355 12.93 -30.24 -7.98
N SER A 356 11.67 -29.79 -7.99
CA SER A 356 10.58 -30.55 -8.59
C SER A 356 10.76 -30.77 -10.10
N GLU A 357 11.30 -29.80 -10.84
CA GLU A 357 11.64 -29.98 -12.27
C GLU A 357 12.80 -30.97 -12.47
N SER A 358 13.79 -30.96 -11.58
CA SER A 358 14.89 -31.94 -11.59
C SER A 358 14.40 -33.37 -11.33
N ASP A 359 13.48 -33.58 -10.40
CA ASP A 359 12.90 -34.90 -10.13
C ASP A 359 12.07 -35.40 -11.32
N ASP A 360 11.30 -34.53 -11.95
CA ASP A 360 10.54 -34.80 -13.18
C ASP A 360 11.47 -35.18 -14.36
N LEU A 361 12.64 -34.53 -14.45
CA LEU A 361 13.67 -34.85 -15.45
C LEU A 361 14.35 -36.20 -15.16
N LEU A 362 14.63 -36.52 -13.89
CA LEU A 362 15.17 -37.82 -13.49
C LEU A 362 14.20 -38.96 -13.80
N ALA A 363 12.91 -38.81 -13.47
CA ALA A 363 11.89 -39.80 -13.80
C ALA A 363 11.81 -40.09 -15.32
N ARG A 364 11.90 -39.05 -16.16
CA ARG A 364 11.97 -39.20 -17.64
C ARG A 364 13.26 -39.88 -18.10
N LYS A 365 14.37 -39.73 -17.37
CA LYS A 365 15.65 -40.40 -17.67
C LYS A 365 15.60 -41.88 -17.29
N ASP A 366 15.00 -42.24 -16.15
CA ASP A 366 14.81 -43.63 -15.76
C ASP A 366 13.87 -44.36 -16.73
N GLU A 367 12.80 -43.71 -17.22
CA GLU A 367 11.96 -44.28 -18.28
C GLU A 367 12.74 -44.47 -19.59
N GLN A 368 13.60 -43.51 -19.96
CA GLN A 368 14.48 -43.63 -21.13
C GLN A 368 15.45 -44.82 -20.98
N ILE A 369 16.03 -45.00 -19.79
CA ILE A 369 16.94 -46.12 -19.47
C ILE A 369 16.18 -47.46 -19.55
N ALA A 370 14.98 -47.57 -18.98
CA ALA A 370 14.16 -48.77 -19.05
C ALA A 370 13.84 -49.18 -20.51
N ARG A 371 13.42 -48.22 -21.34
CA ARG A 371 13.16 -48.44 -22.78
C ARG A 371 14.41 -48.91 -23.53
N LEU A 372 15.58 -48.32 -23.25
CA LEU A 372 16.86 -48.73 -23.85
C LEU A 372 17.30 -50.14 -23.38
N SER A 373 17.07 -50.48 -22.11
CA SER A 373 17.32 -51.83 -21.58
C SER A 373 16.44 -52.89 -22.25
N GLU A 374 15.16 -52.57 -22.50
CA GLU A 374 14.27 -53.47 -23.23
C GLU A 374 14.71 -53.65 -24.70
N GLN A 375 15.10 -52.56 -25.38
CA GLN A 375 15.65 -52.62 -26.74
C GLN A 375 16.92 -53.47 -26.81
N LYS A 376 17.82 -53.35 -25.82
CA LYS A 376 19.01 -54.20 -25.70
C LYS A 376 18.65 -55.68 -25.55
N ALA A 377 17.72 -56.02 -24.66
CA ALA A 377 17.28 -57.41 -24.48
C ALA A 377 16.62 -58.01 -25.74
N ARG A 378 15.88 -57.20 -26.51
CA ARG A 378 15.35 -57.58 -27.83
C ARG A 378 16.47 -57.84 -28.84
N LEU A 379 17.48 -56.96 -28.92
CA LEU A 379 18.64 -57.14 -29.81
C LEU A 379 19.45 -58.39 -29.46
N GLU A 380 19.73 -58.63 -28.17
CA GLU A 380 20.39 -59.85 -27.68
C GLU A 380 19.59 -61.13 -27.98
N THR A 381 18.30 -61.02 -28.24
CA THR A 381 17.45 -62.16 -28.64
C THR A 381 17.56 -62.39 -30.15
N VAL A 382 17.45 -61.34 -30.97
CA VAL A 382 17.64 -61.40 -32.43
C VAL A 382 19.06 -61.88 -32.80
N GLU A 383 20.08 -61.47 -32.06
CA GLU A 383 21.47 -61.94 -32.24
C GLU A 383 21.58 -63.46 -32.01
N ARG A 384 20.92 -64.00 -30.97
CA ARG A 384 20.84 -65.45 -30.72
C ARG A 384 20.08 -66.19 -31.83
N GLU A 385 18.99 -65.63 -32.35
CA GLU A 385 18.25 -66.20 -33.47
C GLU A 385 19.08 -66.21 -34.76
N LEU A 386 19.85 -65.15 -35.04
CA LEU A 386 20.77 -65.07 -36.19
C LEU A 386 21.89 -66.10 -36.11
N VAL A 387 22.50 -66.31 -34.92
CA VAL A 387 23.53 -67.35 -34.73
C VAL A 387 22.95 -68.74 -35.01
N LEU A 388 21.77 -69.06 -34.49
CA LEU A 388 21.08 -70.33 -34.75
C LEU A 388 20.70 -70.50 -36.23
N ALA A 389 20.31 -69.42 -36.91
CA ALA A 389 20.04 -69.43 -38.34
C ALA A 389 21.30 -69.66 -39.18
N GLU A 390 22.44 -69.06 -38.81
CA GLU A 390 23.74 -69.33 -39.44
C GLU A 390 24.17 -70.79 -39.25
N GLU A 391 24.05 -71.35 -38.04
CA GLU A 391 24.37 -72.76 -37.79
C GLU A 391 23.49 -73.69 -38.63
N SER A 392 22.19 -73.39 -38.75
CA SER A 392 21.26 -74.15 -39.60
C SER A 392 21.65 -74.05 -41.09
N LEU A 393 21.97 -72.85 -41.59
CA LEU A 393 22.44 -72.65 -42.96
C LEU A 393 23.75 -73.39 -43.25
N ARG A 394 24.69 -73.41 -42.30
CA ARG A 394 25.94 -74.20 -42.40
C ARG A 394 25.64 -75.70 -42.47
N GLN A 395 24.76 -76.23 -41.61
CA GLN A 395 24.32 -77.63 -41.69
C GLN A 395 23.64 -77.97 -43.02
N HIS A 396 22.81 -77.08 -43.56
CA HIS A 396 22.17 -77.25 -44.86
C HIS A 396 23.17 -77.21 -46.02
N ALA A 397 24.18 -76.34 -45.97
CA ALA A 397 25.28 -76.31 -46.94
C ALA A 397 26.07 -77.64 -46.92
N THR A 398 26.49 -78.13 -45.75
CA THR A 398 27.19 -79.42 -45.62
C THR A 398 26.36 -80.58 -46.16
N LYS A 399 25.05 -80.63 -45.89
CA LYS A 399 24.14 -81.66 -46.45
C LYS A 399 24.03 -81.57 -47.98
N ARG A 400 23.93 -80.36 -48.54
CA ARG A 400 23.90 -80.14 -49.99
C ARG A 400 25.21 -80.57 -50.65
N ASP A 401 26.34 -80.23 -50.05
CA ASP A 401 27.65 -80.48 -50.64
C ASP A 401 28.03 -81.96 -50.56
N GLN A 402 27.60 -82.68 -49.50
CA GLN A 402 27.59 -84.13 -49.47
C GLN A 402 26.74 -84.72 -50.61
N HIS A 403 25.51 -84.22 -50.80
CA HIS A 403 24.64 -84.72 -51.89
C HIS A 403 25.22 -84.44 -53.29
N ILE A 404 25.93 -83.33 -53.48
CA ILE A 404 26.69 -83.04 -54.71
C ILE A 404 27.83 -84.05 -54.89
N ALA A 405 28.58 -84.39 -53.82
CA ALA A 405 29.61 -85.43 -53.88
C ALA A 405 29.03 -86.82 -54.19
N ASP A 406 27.88 -87.18 -53.61
CA ASP A 406 27.18 -88.44 -53.90
C ASP A 406 26.74 -88.51 -55.37
N LEU A 407 26.16 -87.42 -55.90
CA LEU A 407 25.77 -87.30 -57.30
C LEU A 407 26.98 -87.32 -58.24
N GLN A 408 28.09 -86.67 -57.87
CA GLN A 408 29.35 -86.74 -58.61
C GLN A 408 29.90 -88.17 -58.64
N ALA A 409 29.92 -88.88 -57.51
CA ALA A 409 30.36 -90.28 -57.45
C ALA A 409 29.47 -91.21 -58.29
N ALA A 410 28.14 -90.99 -58.29
CA ALA A 410 27.21 -91.73 -59.14
C ALA A 410 27.43 -91.41 -60.65
N LEU A 411 27.62 -90.14 -60.99
CA LEU A 411 27.95 -89.71 -62.35
C LEU A 411 29.29 -90.31 -62.80
N ASP A 412 30.28 -90.37 -61.91
CA ASP A 412 31.58 -90.99 -62.17
C ASP A 412 31.47 -92.51 -62.37
N GLY A 413 30.55 -93.18 -61.66
CA GLY A 413 30.19 -94.57 -61.95
C GLY A 413 29.62 -94.73 -63.37
N ILE A 414 28.72 -93.83 -63.79
CA ILE A 414 28.12 -93.84 -65.13
C ILE A 414 29.16 -93.53 -66.22
N THR A 415 29.99 -92.49 -66.05
CA THR A 415 31.03 -92.12 -67.02
C THR A 415 32.12 -93.19 -67.07
N ARG A 416 32.54 -93.78 -65.94
CA ARG A 416 33.43 -94.96 -65.95
C ARG A 416 32.79 -96.12 -66.70
N SER A 417 31.50 -96.41 -66.53
CA SER A 417 30.82 -97.49 -67.28
C SER A 417 30.77 -97.23 -68.80
N ARG A 418 30.54 -95.99 -69.23
CA ARG A 418 30.57 -95.58 -70.65
C ARG A 418 31.99 -95.55 -71.20
N ALA A 419 32.94 -95.00 -70.45
CA ALA A 419 34.35 -94.93 -70.80
C ALA A 419 34.97 -96.33 -70.89
N TRP A 420 34.57 -97.30 -70.07
CA TRP A 420 35.04 -98.69 -70.19
C TRP A 420 34.53 -99.35 -71.48
N ARG A 421 33.26 -99.15 -71.83
CA ARG A 421 32.69 -99.60 -73.12
C ARG A 421 33.37 -98.92 -74.32
N MET A 422 33.67 -97.62 -74.22
CA MET A 422 34.33 -96.86 -75.28
C MET A 422 35.84 -97.17 -75.38
N TYR A 423 36.51 -97.44 -74.25
CA TYR A 423 37.90 -97.90 -74.19
C TYR A 423 38.06 -99.29 -74.84
N LEU A 424 37.14 -100.22 -74.57
CA LEU A 424 37.08 -101.50 -75.29
C LEU A 424 36.91 -101.34 -76.81
N TRP A 425 36.19 -100.30 -77.26
CA TRP A 425 35.96 -100.04 -78.67
C TRP A 425 37.17 -99.37 -79.35
N VAL A 426 37.71 -98.30 -78.75
CA VAL A 426 38.84 -97.52 -79.31
C VAL A 426 40.17 -98.28 -79.26
N ARG A 427 40.40 -99.13 -78.23
CA ARG A 427 41.65 -99.90 -78.08
C ARG A 427 41.87 -100.97 -79.18
N ARG A 428 40.92 -101.13 -80.11
CA ARG A 428 41.03 -102.05 -81.25
C ARG A 428 41.83 -101.49 -82.43
N PHE A 429 42.13 -100.18 -82.50
CA PHE A 429 42.51 -99.56 -83.79
C PHE A 429 43.82 -98.74 -83.88
N LEU A 430 44.48 -98.30 -82.80
CA LEU A 430 45.70 -97.47 -82.92
C LEU A 430 46.85 -97.80 -81.92
N PRO A 431 48.12 -97.70 -82.35
CA PRO A 431 49.31 -98.02 -81.54
C PRO A 431 49.95 -96.80 -80.82
N VAL A 432 50.93 -97.13 -79.96
CA VAL A 432 51.87 -96.27 -79.19
C VAL A 432 53.22 -96.24 -79.95
N PRO A 433 54.12 -95.22 -79.95
CA PRO A 433 54.49 -94.18 -78.94
C PRO A 433 54.49 -92.71 -79.47
N GLY A 434 54.93 -91.64 -78.77
CA GLY A 434 55.38 -91.40 -77.38
C GLY A 434 56.26 -90.12 -77.24
N ARG A 435 56.75 -89.79 -76.00
CA ARG A 435 57.94 -88.98 -75.60
C ARG A 435 58.35 -87.73 -76.42
N TRP A 436 58.64 -86.53 -75.87
CA TRP A 436 58.76 -85.95 -74.50
C TRP A 436 58.28 -84.44 -74.58
N LEU A 437 58.69 -83.38 -73.86
CA LEU A 437 59.60 -83.03 -72.72
C LEU A 437 59.08 -81.69 -72.10
N GLN A 438 58.92 -81.54 -70.77
CA GLN A 438 59.69 -80.72 -69.80
C GLN A 438 60.20 -79.31 -70.24
N VAL A 439 60.28 -78.27 -69.39
CA VAL A 439 59.86 -77.99 -67.97
C VAL A 439 59.92 -76.46 -67.71
N GLU A 440 59.15 -75.93 -66.75
CA GLU A 440 59.59 -75.05 -65.63
C GLU A 440 58.41 -74.54 -64.76
N THR A 441 58.72 -74.23 -63.51
CA THR A 441 57.83 -73.92 -62.36
C THR A 441 58.66 -73.16 -61.31
N PRO A 442 58.14 -72.78 -60.12
CA PRO A 442 56.93 -72.01 -59.78
C PRO A 442 57.30 -70.74 -58.95
N VAL A 443 56.31 -69.95 -58.51
CA VAL A 443 56.52 -68.95 -57.43
C VAL A 443 55.35 -68.98 -56.44
N GLN A 444 55.65 -68.94 -55.13
CA GLN A 444 54.70 -68.78 -54.03
C GLN A 444 54.67 -67.32 -53.53
N ALA A 445 53.55 -66.88 -52.94
CA ALA A 445 53.52 -65.77 -51.99
C ALA A 445 52.42 -66.00 -50.94
N ASN A 446 52.61 -65.48 -49.72
CA ASN A 446 51.79 -65.77 -48.53
C ASN A 446 50.96 -64.53 -48.08
N PRO A 447 50.10 -64.61 -47.04
CA PRO A 447 49.05 -63.61 -46.78
C PRO A 447 49.54 -62.34 -46.06
N ARG A 448 48.64 -61.34 -45.93
CA ARG A 448 48.76 -60.21 -44.99
C ARG A 448 47.75 -60.32 -43.84
N PRO A 449 48.12 -59.96 -42.59
CA PRO A 449 47.22 -59.97 -41.44
C PRO A 449 46.70 -58.57 -41.03
N SER A 450 45.75 -58.56 -40.08
CA SER A 450 45.54 -57.61 -38.95
C SER A 450 45.79 -56.09 -39.09
N GLY A 451 44.90 -55.27 -38.51
CA GLY A 451 45.30 -53.96 -37.95
C GLY A 451 44.23 -52.87 -37.86
N ASP A 452 43.56 -52.79 -36.70
CA ASP A 452 43.13 -51.59 -35.94
C ASP A 452 42.55 -50.33 -36.63
N THR A 453 41.26 -50.13 -36.33
CA THR A 453 40.56 -48.86 -35.98
C THR A 453 41.25 -47.50 -36.18
N PRO A 454 40.62 -46.55 -36.92
CA PRO A 454 40.80 -45.13 -36.69
C PRO A 454 40.01 -44.66 -35.45
N ARG A 455 40.61 -43.80 -34.60
CA ARG A 455 39.86 -42.97 -33.65
C ARG A 455 39.41 -41.69 -34.33
N GLY A 456 38.11 -41.37 -34.23
CA GLY A 456 37.53 -40.12 -34.74
C GLY A 456 37.49 -39.00 -33.70
N ASP A 457 37.65 -37.79 -34.20
CA ASP A 457 37.48 -36.44 -33.61
C ASP A 457 37.09 -36.27 -32.14
N SER A 458 37.97 -35.56 -31.40
CA SER A 458 37.60 -34.75 -30.24
C SER A 458 37.42 -33.28 -30.65
N SER A 459 36.19 -32.77 -30.59
CA SER A 459 35.86 -31.37 -30.86
C SER A 459 36.32 -30.42 -29.71
N PRO A 460 36.32 -29.08 -29.89
CA PRO A 460 37.23 -28.18 -29.14
C PRO A 460 36.67 -27.67 -27.79
N PRO A 461 37.53 -27.13 -26.91
CA PRO A 461 37.11 -26.39 -25.74
C PRO A 461 36.60 -24.99 -26.09
N LEU A 462 35.39 -24.65 -25.66
CA LEU A 462 34.94 -23.26 -25.59
C LEU A 462 35.62 -22.57 -24.39
N ARG A 463 36.15 -21.36 -24.62
CA ARG A 463 36.60 -20.48 -23.54
C ARG A 463 35.42 -19.68 -23.00
N TYR A 464 35.40 -19.51 -21.68
CA TYR A 464 34.62 -18.47 -21.01
C TYR A 464 35.46 -17.19 -20.97
N ASP A 465 34.81 -16.02 -21.06
CA ASP A 465 35.43 -14.69 -20.95
C ASP A 465 34.71 -13.91 -19.83
N PRO A 466 35.41 -13.19 -18.93
CA PRO A 466 34.78 -12.51 -17.81
C PRO A 466 34.72 -10.98 -17.97
N GLU A 467 33.51 -10.41 -17.82
CA GLU A 467 33.26 -9.06 -17.29
C GLU A 467 32.48 -9.18 -15.97
#